data_AF-A0A151SIB7-F1
#
_entry.id   AF-A0A151SIB7-F1
#
_cell.length_a   1.000
_cell.length_b   1.000
_cell.length_c   1.000
_cell.angle_alpha   90.00
_cell.angle_beta   90.00
_cell.angle_gamma   90.00
#
_symmetry.space_group_name_H-M   'P 1'
#
loop_
_entity.id
_entity.type
_entity.pdbx_description
1 polymer ?
#
loop_
_entity_poly.entity_id
_entity_poly.type
_entity_poly.pdbx_seq_one_letter_code
_entity_poly.pdbx_strand_id
1 'polypeptide(L)'
;MRRKMLSALATRWRDFKTFLTREYVFGERQNETPCLKYQITDEEWMQFRATRLDPSWQAKRLAAQERQAKNDAPHLLSRRGYEKKKKEMKKVRAEAAGVEFADRVESPPRHEMWIAARTKSDGQITSESARVVADKIVSKNIQTKTLHFNSFNS
;
A
#
# COMPACT_ATOMS: atom_id res chain seq x y z
N MET A 1 -14.48 -21.63 -11.59
CA MET A 1 -13.71 -22.15 -10.42
C MET A 1 -12.23 -22.39 -10.74
N ARG A 2 -11.89 -23.15 -11.80
CA ARG A 2 -10.49 -23.45 -12.22
C ARG A 2 -9.55 -22.24 -12.36
N ARG A 3 -9.99 -21.14 -12.99
CA ARG A 3 -9.19 -19.91 -13.17
C ARG A 3 -8.75 -19.27 -11.84
N LYS A 4 -9.64 -19.21 -10.84
CA LYS A 4 -9.32 -18.63 -9.52
C LYS A 4 -8.31 -19.51 -8.78
N MET A 5 -8.45 -20.84 -8.87
CA MET A 5 -7.52 -21.79 -8.27
C MET A 5 -6.12 -21.68 -8.86
N LEU A 6 -5.99 -21.67 -10.20
CA LEU A 6 -4.70 -21.49 -10.87
C LEU A 6 -4.05 -20.14 -10.53
N SER A 7 -4.84 -19.06 -10.47
CA SER A 7 -4.34 -17.75 -10.04
C SER A 7 -3.82 -17.75 -8.60
N ALA A 8 -4.48 -18.48 -7.70
CA ALA A 8 -4.04 -18.62 -6.32
C ALA A 8 -2.73 -19.42 -6.22
N LEU A 9 -2.62 -20.53 -6.95
CA LEU A 9 -1.39 -21.33 -7.03
C LEU A 9 -0.22 -20.52 -7.61
N ALA A 10 -0.45 -19.77 -8.70
CA ALA A 10 0.59 -18.92 -9.29
C ALA A 10 1.06 -17.82 -8.31
N THR A 11 0.16 -17.28 -7.49
CA THR A 11 0.51 -16.29 -6.46
C THR A 11 1.33 -16.94 -5.37
N ARG A 12 0.90 -18.07 -4.83
CA ARG A 12 1.66 -18.83 -3.82
C ARG A 12 3.05 -19.22 -4.30
N TRP A 13 3.19 -19.63 -5.55
CA TRP A 13 4.50 -19.93 -6.15
C TRP A 13 5.41 -18.70 -6.25
N ARG A 14 4.86 -17.54 -6.60
CA ARG A 14 5.60 -16.28 -6.62
C ARG A 14 6.07 -15.89 -5.21
N ASP A 15 5.19 -16.02 -4.22
CA ASP A 15 5.48 -15.69 -2.83
C ASP A 15 6.53 -16.63 -2.26
N PHE A 16 6.44 -17.93 -2.57
CA PHE A 16 7.44 -18.92 -2.19
C PHE A 16 8.83 -18.60 -2.78
N LYS A 17 8.93 -18.30 -4.07
CA LYS A 17 10.21 -17.87 -4.68
C LYS A 17 10.74 -16.58 -4.05
N THR A 18 9.87 -15.66 -3.68
CA THR A 18 10.23 -14.42 -2.98
C THR A 18 10.80 -14.73 -1.60
N PHE A 19 10.16 -15.63 -0.85
CA PHE A 19 10.63 -16.14 0.43
C PHE A 19 12.01 -16.79 0.31
N LEU A 20 12.21 -17.71 -0.64
CA LEU A 20 13.52 -18.33 -0.87
C LEU A 20 14.61 -17.31 -1.17
N THR A 21 14.30 -16.32 -2.01
CA THR A 21 15.23 -15.22 -2.33
C THR A 21 15.59 -14.40 -1.08
N ARG A 22 14.59 -14.09 -0.24
CA ARG A 22 14.78 -13.29 0.96
C ARG A 22 15.58 -14.02 2.03
N GLU A 23 15.27 -15.28 2.31
CA GLU A 23 15.85 -16.03 3.42
C GLU A 23 17.16 -16.75 3.05
N TYR A 24 17.16 -17.45 1.92
CA TYR A 24 18.20 -18.41 1.54
C TYR A 24 19.18 -17.88 0.49
N VAL A 25 18.89 -16.75 -0.16
CA VAL A 25 19.83 -16.13 -1.12
C VAL A 25 20.48 -14.89 -0.55
N PHE A 26 19.69 -13.98 0.03
CA PHE A 26 20.18 -12.70 0.56
C PHE A 26 19.91 -12.50 2.05
N GLY A 27 19.51 -13.57 2.76
CA GLY A 27 19.10 -13.52 4.16
C GLY A 27 20.04 -14.28 5.08
N GLU A 28 19.59 -14.45 6.32
CA GLU A 28 20.36 -15.09 7.38
C GLU A 28 20.65 -16.58 7.10
N ARG A 29 19.80 -17.24 6.30
CA ARG A 29 19.92 -18.65 5.95
C ARG A 29 20.71 -18.88 4.64
N GLN A 30 21.52 -17.92 4.20
CA GLN A 30 22.31 -18.04 2.97
C GLN A 30 23.29 -19.23 2.96
N ASN A 31 23.67 -19.72 4.14
CA ASN A 31 24.55 -20.87 4.31
C ASN A 31 23.78 -22.20 4.45
N GLU A 32 22.45 -22.16 4.51
CA GLU A 32 21.59 -23.34 4.56
C GLU A 32 21.06 -23.70 3.17
N THR A 33 20.74 -24.98 2.97
CA THR A 33 20.02 -25.43 1.77
C THR A 33 18.52 -25.62 2.03
N PRO A 34 17.63 -25.06 1.19
CA PRO A 34 16.21 -25.31 1.25
C PRO A 34 15.80 -26.67 0.64
N CYS A 35 16.71 -27.39 -0.02
CA CYS A 35 16.43 -28.58 -0.84
C CYS A 35 15.63 -29.66 -0.08
N LEU A 36 16.17 -30.14 1.05
CA LEU A 36 15.52 -31.19 1.84
C LEU A 36 14.17 -30.74 2.41
N LYS A 37 14.08 -29.49 2.85
CA LYS A 37 12.90 -28.95 3.53
C LYS A 37 11.71 -28.81 2.58
N TYR A 38 11.96 -28.42 1.33
CA TYR A 38 10.92 -28.12 0.36
C TYR A 38 10.90 -29.10 -0.83
N GLN A 39 11.66 -30.18 -0.74
CA GLN A 39 11.76 -31.21 -1.78
C GLN A 39 12.18 -30.62 -3.14
N ILE A 40 13.12 -29.68 -3.10
CA ILE A 40 13.73 -29.07 -4.29
C ILE A 40 15.00 -29.85 -4.59
N THR A 41 15.25 -30.18 -5.85
CA THR A 41 16.51 -30.81 -6.25
C THR A 41 17.67 -29.82 -6.15
N ASP A 42 18.89 -30.31 -5.93
CA ASP A 42 20.07 -29.44 -5.87
C ASP A 42 20.30 -28.69 -7.19
N GLU A 43 20.00 -29.33 -8.32
CA GLU A 43 20.08 -28.69 -9.64
C GLU A 43 19.11 -27.51 -9.77
N GLU A 44 17.83 -27.71 -9.44
CA GLU A 44 16.83 -26.63 -9.47
C GLU A 44 17.20 -25.49 -8.53
N TRP A 45 17.75 -25.81 -7.35
CA TRP A 45 18.20 -24.80 -6.39
C TRP A 45 19.38 -24.00 -6.92
N MET A 46 20.39 -24.67 -7.49
CA MET A 46 21.55 -24.00 -8.09
C MET A 46 21.14 -23.10 -9.27
N GLN A 47 20.29 -23.60 -10.16
CA GLN A 47 19.75 -22.80 -11.27
C GLN A 47 18.98 -21.59 -10.74
N PHE A 48 18.10 -21.78 -9.75
CA PHE A 48 17.37 -20.68 -9.14
C PHE A 48 18.29 -19.63 -8.53
N ARG A 49 19.30 -20.04 -7.74
CA ARG A 49 20.30 -19.13 -7.14
C ARG A 49 21.05 -18.37 -8.23
N ALA A 50 21.50 -19.04 -9.28
CA ALA A 50 22.18 -18.40 -10.41
C ALA A 50 21.30 -17.28 -11.01
N THR A 51 19.99 -17.52 -11.21
CA THR A 51 19.10 -16.46 -11.73
C THR A 51 18.93 -15.25 -10.79
N ARG A 52 19.18 -15.41 -9.48
CA ARG A 52 19.09 -14.33 -8.49
C ARG A 52 20.43 -13.61 -8.31
N LEU A 53 21.53 -14.29 -8.60
CA LEU A 53 22.89 -13.73 -8.58
C LEU A 53 23.27 -13.06 -9.90
N ASP A 54 22.49 -13.27 -10.97
CA ASP A 54 22.62 -12.54 -12.23
C ASP A 54 22.64 -11.01 -11.99
N PRO A 55 23.68 -10.29 -12.47
CA PRO A 55 23.82 -8.85 -12.23
C PRO A 55 22.66 -8.02 -12.78
N SER A 56 22.09 -8.39 -13.93
CA SER A 56 20.95 -7.69 -14.53
C SER A 56 19.70 -7.84 -13.66
N TRP A 57 19.49 -9.02 -13.09
CA TRP A 57 18.42 -9.26 -12.13
C TRP A 57 18.61 -8.45 -10.83
N GLN A 58 19.82 -8.47 -10.26
CA GLN A 58 20.14 -7.74 -9.03
C GLN A 58 19.95 -6.23 -9.19
N ALA A 59 20.40 -5.66 -10.32
CA ALA A 59 20.20 -4.25 -10.63
C ALA A 59 18.71 -3.86 -10.62
N LYS A 60 17.85 -4.68 -11.24
CA LYS A 60 16.39 -4.46 -11.22
C LYS A 60 15.80 -4.55 -9.81
N ARG A 61 16.27 -5.51 -9.00
CA ARG A 61 15.83 -5.66 -7.60
C ARG A 61 16.22 -4.43 -6.78
N LEU A 62 17.49 -4.02 -6.82
CA LEU A 62 17.99 -2.88 -6.05
C LEU A 62 17.26 -1.59 -6.46
N ALA A 63 17.11 -1.33 -7.76
CA ALA A 63 16.36 -0.16 -8.24
C ALA A 63 14.87 -0.18 -7.81
N ALA A 64 14.26 -1.35 -7.66
CA ALA A 64 12.91 -1.46 -7.10
C ALA A 64 12.88 -1.20 -5.59
N GLN A 65 13.86 -1.72 -4.84
CA GLN A 65 13.99 -1.48 -3.41
C GLN A 65 14.26 -0.01 -3.10
N GLU A 66 15.14 0.65 -3.85
CA GLU A 66 15.40 2.08 -3.71
C GLU A 66 14.17 2.95 -3.98
N ARG A 67 13.42 2.65 -5.04
CA ARG A 67 12.16 3.37 -5.34
C ARG A 67 11.15 3.19 -4.21
N GLN A 68 11.07 1.99 -3.63
CA GLN A 68 10.18 1.72 -2.51
C GLN A 68 10.64 2.43 -1.23
N ALA A 69 11.95 2.46 -0.96
CA ALA A 69 12.52 3.14 0.20
C ALA A 69 12.29 4.66 0.17
N LYS A 70 12.29 5.27 -1.03
CA LYS A 70 11.99 6.71 -1.24
C LYS A 70 10.48 7.04 -1.18
N ASN A 71 9.61 6.06 -0.96
CA ASN A 71 8.16 6.29 -0.87
C ASN A 71 7.78 6.66 0.57
N ASP A 72 7.96 7.93 0.93
CA ASP A 72 7.78 8.40 2.30
C ASP A 72 6.33 8.36 2.78
N ALA A 73 5.35 8.56 1.88
CA ALA A 73 3.93 8.68 2.24
C ALA A 73 3.04 7.74 1.39
N PRO A 74 3.18 6.41 1.56
CA PRO A 74 2.47 5.44 0.76
C PRO A 74 0.97 5.48 1.04
N HIS A 75 0.15 5.36 -0.01
CA HIS A 75 -1.30 5.27 0.12
C HIS A 75 -1.77 3.80 0.18
N LEU A 76 -2.89 3.55 0.87
CA LEU A 76 -3.47 2.23 1.12
C LEU A 76 -4.57 1.83 0.13
N LEU A 77 -4.74 2.58 -0.95
CA LEU A 77 -5.85 2.36 -1.90
C LEU A 77 -5.71 1.10 -2.76
N SER A 78 -4.56 0.41 -2.72
CA SER A 78 -4.30 -0.81 -3.50
C SER A 78 -4.80 -0.66 -4.95
N ARG A 79 -5.51 -1.66 -5.49
CA ARG A 79 -6.18 -1.62 -6.80
C ARG A 79 -7.53 -0.90 -6.80
N ARG A 80 -8.04 -0.47 -5.64
CA ARG A 80 -9.37 0.15 -5.51
C ARG A 80 -9.40 1.59 -6.05
N GLY A 81 -8.27 2.30 -5.92
CA GLY A 81 -8.13 3.68 -6.37
C GLY A 81 -8.95 4.69 -5.57
N TYR A 82 -8.84 5.96 -5.95
CA TYR A 82 -9.50 7.07 -5.26
C TYR A 82 -11.02 7.10 -5.47
N GLU A 83 -11.51 6.63 -6.63
CA GLU A 83 -12.94 6.61 -6.93
C GLU A 83 -13.74 5.74 -5.96
N LYS A 84 -13.22 4.55 -5.64
CA LYS A 84 -13.89 3.68 -4.66
C LYS A 84 -13.82 4.26 -3.25
N LYS A 85 -12.68 4.85 -2.86
CA LYS A 85 -12.53 5.51 -1.55
C LYS A 85 -13.49 6.68 -1.40
N LYS A 86 -13.68 7.47 -2.46
CA LYS A 86 -14.65 8.57 -2.52
C LYS A 86 -16.07 8.08 -2.30
N LYS A 87 -16.47 6.99 -2.97
CA LYS A 87 -17.80 6.35 -2.77
C LYS A 87 -17.98 5.85 -1.33
N GLU A 88 -16.96 5.20 -0.76
CA GLU A 88 -16.98 4.75 0.64
C GLU A 88 -17.17 5.94 1.60
N MET A 89 -16.42 7.03 1.41
CA MET A 89 -16.55 8.24 2.24
C MET A 89 -17.91 8.94 2.08
N LYS A 90 -18.44 9.04 0.85
CA LYS A 90 -19.78 9.58 0.62
C LYS A 90 -20.86 8.76 1.33
N LYS A 91 -20.74 7.42 1.29
CA LYS A 91 -21.66 6.53 1.99
C LYS A 91 -21.65 6.80 3.50
N VAL A 92 -20.46 6.87 4.11
CA VAL A 92 -20.32 7.18 5.55
C VAL A 92 -20.93 8.54 5.90
N ARG A 93 -20.71 9.57 5.07
CA ARG A 93 -21.30 10.90 5.29
C ARG A 93 -22.83 10.90 5.15
N ALA A 94 -23.38 10.11 4.22
CA ALA A 94 -24.82 9.98 4.02
C ALA A 94 -25.49 9.31 5.22
N GLU A 95 -24.89 8.24 5.73
CA GLU A 95 -25.31 7.57 6.96
C GLU A 95 -25.28 8.53 8.16
N ALA A 96 -24.21 9.30 8.32
CA ALA A 96 -24.09 10.30 9.39
C ALA A 96 -25.11 11.44 9.29
N ALA A 97 -25.53 11.80 8.08
CA ALA A 97 -26.52 12.85 7.82
C ALA A 97 -27.96 12.32 7.79
N GLY A 98 -28.20 11.01 7.95
CA GLY A 98 -29.53 10.41 7.81
C GLY A 98 -30.10 10.50 6.39
N VAL A 99 -29.24 10.57 5.37
CA VAL A 99 -29.65 10.70 3.96
C VAL A 99 -29.57 9.34 3.28
N GLU A 100 -30.70 8.87 2.76
CA GLU A 100 -30.83 7.56 2.08
C GLU A 100 -29.89 7.41 0.86
N PHE A 101 -29.64 8.51 0.13
CA PHE A 101 -28.87 8.48 -1.12
C PHE A 101 -27.52 9.20 -0.98
N ALA A 102 -26.43 8.44 -1.04
CA ALA A 102 -25.07 8.98 -0.97
C ALA A 102 -24.72 9.97 -2.10
N ASP A 103 -25.44 9.94 -3.21
CA ASP A 103 -25.25 10.89 -4.31
C ASP A 103 -25.69 12.31 -3.96
N ARG A 104 -26.61 12.47 -2.99
CA ARG A 104 -27.04 13.78 -2.47
C ARG A 104 -26.01 14.43 -1.55
N VAL A 105 -25.00 13.68 -1.13
CA VAL A 105 -23.92 14.20 -0.28
C VAL A 105 -22.80 14.76 -1.13
N GLU A 106 -22.30 15.93 -0.72
CA GLU A 106 -21.17 16.58 -1.35
C GLU A 106 -19.94 15.65 -1.37
N SER A 107 -19.22 15.70 -2.50
CA SER A 107 -17.96 14.97 -2.63
C SER A 107 -16.97 15.37 -1.53
N PRO A 108 -16.28 14.41 -0.90
CA PRO A 108 -15.12 14.73 -0.09
C PRO A 108 -14.11 15.57 -0.89
N PRO A 109 -13.58 16.64 -0.31
CA PRO A 109 -12.53 17.43 -0.94
C PRO A 109 -11.24 16.63 -1.05
N ARG A 110 -10.39 17.01 -2.00
CA ARG A 110 -9.15 16.28 -2.33
C ARG A 110 -8.23 16.04 -1.13
N HIS A 111 -8.13 17.02 -0.23
CA HIS A 111 -7.23 16.94 0.92
C HIS A 111 -7.72 15.91 1.96
N GLU A 112 -9.03 15.79 2.19
CA GLU A 112 -9.61 14.72 3.01
C GLU A 112 -9.40 13.35 2.38
N MET A 113 -9.57 13.24 1.06
CA MET A 113 -9.29 11.99 0.34
C MET A 113 -7.81 11.59 0.45
N TRP A 114 -6.89 12.55 0.42
CA TRP A 114 -5.46 12.31 0.59
C TRP A 114 -5.14 11.75 1.98
N ILE A 115 -5.75 12.31 3.03
CA ILE A 115 -5.62 11.84 4.43
C ILE A 115 -6.22 10.44 4.54
N ALA A 116 -7.47 10.25 4.13
CA ALA A 116 -8.17 8.97 4.23
C ALA A 116 -7.49 7.84 3.44
N ALA A 117 -6.78 8.17 2.36
CA ALA A 117 -5.97 7.21 1.59
C ALA A 117 -4.71 6.75 2.34
N ARG A 118 -4.28 7.47 3.38
CA ARG A 118 -3.10 7.21 4.21
C ARG A 118 -3.44 6.89 5.66
N THR A 119 -4.73 6.72 5.96
CA THR A 119 -5.22 6.26 7.25
C THR A 119 -5.55 4.77 7.16
N LYS A 120 -4.98 3.98 8.08
CA LYS A 120 -5.28 2.57 8.26
C LYS A 120 -6.67 2.38 8.88
N SER A 121 -7.15 1.13 8.91
CA SER A 121 -8.44 0.80 9.52
C SER A 121 -8.50 1.04 11.03
N ASP A 122 -7.35 1.05 11.70
CA ASP A 122 -7.19 1.38 13.13
C ASP A 122 -7.13 2.90 13.40
N GLY A 123 -7.24 3.74 12.38
CA GLY A 123 -7.14 5.19 12.48
C GLY A 123 -5.71 5.75 12.44
N GLN A 124 -4.68 4.91 12.45
CA GLN A 124 -3.29 5.36 12.40
C GLN A 124 -2.89 5.78 10.97
N ILE A 125 -2.08 6.83 10.87
CA ILE A 125 -1.48 7.25 9.59
C ILE A 125 -0.35 6.29 9.20
N THR A 126 -0.12 6.10 7.89
CA THR A 126 0.86 5.14 7.36
C THR A 126 2.32 5.46 7.66
N SER A 127 2.67 6.73 7.84
CA SER A 127 4.04 7.16 8.12
C SER A 127 4.06 8.51 8.86
N GLU A 128 5.20 8.80 9.48
CA GLU A 128 5.40 10.08 10.18
C GLU A 128 5.34 11.27 9.22
N SER A 129 5.95 11.15 8.04
CA SER A 129 5.87 12.19 7.00
C SER A 129 4.43 12.42 6.53
N ALA A 130 3.63 11.37 6.40
CA ALA A 130 2.21 11.50 6.06
C ALA A 130 1.42 12.19 7.19
N ARG A 131 1.80 11.94 8.46
CA ARG A 131 1.19 12.58 9.63
C ARG A 131 1.45 14.07 9.65
N VAL A 132 2.71 14.49 9.49
CA VAL A 132 3.09 15.92 9.42
C VAL A 132 2.33 16.66 8.31
N VAL A 133 2.16 16.03 7.14
CA VAL A 133 1.39 16.62 6.04
C VAL A 133 -0.10 16.68 6.37
N ALA A 134 -0.66 15.64 6.97
CA ALA A 134 -2.06 15.61 7.39
C ALA A 134 -2.35 16.71 8.43
N ASP A 135 -1.50 16.87 9.43
CA ASP A 135 -1.62 17.90 10.46
C ASP A 135 -1.59 19.30 9.83
N LYS A 136 -0.64 19.54 8.92
CA LYS A 136 -0.56 20.81 8.18
C LYS A 136 -1.80 21.11 7.34
N ILE A 137 -2.40 20.08 6.72
CA ILE A 137 -3.66 20.21 5.98
C ILE A 137 -4.79 20.62 6.92
N VAL A 138 -4.91 19.96 8.07
CA VAL A 138 -5.96 20.22 9.06
C VAL A 138 -5.82 21.63 9.63
N SER A 139 -4.61 22.04 10.04
CA SER A 139 -4.35 23.38 10.56
C SER A 139 -4.72 24.48 9.56
N LYS A 140 -4.35 24.31 8.28
CA LYS A 140 -4.70 25.28 7.23
C LYS A 140 -6.21 25.36 6.99
N ASN A 141 -6.91 24.23 7.01
CA ASN A 141 -8.37 24.19 6.82
C ASN A 141 -9.10 24.93 7.96
N ILE A 142 -8.67 24.71 9.21
CA ILE A 142 -9.21 25.43 10.37
C ILE A 142 -9.01 26.94 10.20
N GLN A 143 -7.79 27.39 9.88
CA GLN A 143 -7.49 28.81 9.65
C GLN A 143 -8.39 29.42 8.56
N THR A 144 -8.57 28.75 7.43
CA THR A 144 -9.44 29.24 6.35
C THR A 144 -10.90 29.37 6.77
N LYS A 145 -11.42 28.42 7.56
CA LYS A 145 -12.80 28.48 8.07
C LYS A 145 -12.98 29.62 9.07
N THR A 146 -12.01 29.83 9.96
CA THR A 146 -12.04 30.94 10.93
C THR A 146 -12.02 32.31 10.24
N LEU A 147 -11.16 32.50 9.23
CA LEU A 147 -11.13 33.75 8.46
C LEU A 147 -12.45 34.02 7.74
N HIS A 148 -13.05 32.99 7.14
CA HIS A 148 -14.33 33.12 6.46
C HIS A 148 -15.48 33.48 7.42
N PHE A 149 -15.50 32.86 8.60
CA PHE A 149 -16.49 33.17 9.65
C PHE A 149 -16.36 34.60 10.17
N ASN A 150 -15.14 35.09 10.39
CA ASN A 150 -14.92 36.46 10.88
C ASN A 150 -15.29 37.53 9.84
N SER A 151 -15.10 37.24 8.55
CA SER A 151 -15.47 38.14 7.45
C SER A 151 -16.98 38.25 7.20
N PHE A 152 -17.78 37.28 7.65
CA PHE A 152 -19.24 37.31 7.52
C PHE A 152 -19.92 38.01 8.71
N ASN A 153 -19.21 38.17 9.83
CA ASN A 153 -19.71 38.77 11.07
C ASN A 153 -19.12 40.16 11.36
N SER A 154 -18.37 40.75 10.41
CA SER A 154 -17.90 42.15 10.44
C SER A 154 -18.64 42.96 9.39
#